data_AF-A0AAD4GD59-F1
#
_entry.id   AF-A0AAD4GD59-F1
#
_cell.length_a   1.000
_cell.length_b   1.000
_cell.length_c   1.000
_cell.angle_alpha   90.00
_cell.angle_beta   90.00
_cell.angle_gamma   90.00
#
_symmetry.space_group_name_H-M   'P 1'
#
loop_
_entity.id
_entity.type
_entity.pdbx_description
1 polymer ?
#
loop_
_entity_poly.entity_id
_entity_poly.type
_entity_poly.pdbx_seq_one_letter_code
_entity_poly.pdbx_strand_id
1 'polypeptide(L)'
;MSTPKKRITRRSHNSTHQKPVEKNRFLDLPFDVITEVFEYLEPVDLLHLARTTKGSRTFLLDRYRSGHVWKTAVSNVPGLPPCPGHLSQPAYAHLTFDPVCHGCFKSCDTIEWELRMRCCPGCHSKLYVPPTLSTSS
;
A
#
# COMPACT_ATOMS: atom_id res chain seq x y z
N MET A 1 -31.56 53.88 17.78
CA MET A 1 -30.84 53.54 16.53
C MET A 1 -29.44 53.07 16.93
N SER A 2 -29.27 51.75 17.09
CA SER A 2 -28.04 51.16 17.62
C SER A 2 -27.17 50.64 16.48
N THR A 3 -25.96 51.18 16.34
CA THR A 3 -25.01 50.83 15.29
C THR A 3 -24.29 49.50 15.62
N PRO A 4 -24.18 48.56 14.68
CA PRO A 4 -23.47 47.30 14.91
C PRO A 4 -21.95 47.50 14.78
N LYS A 5 -21.22 47.11 15.84
CA LYS A 5 -19.75 47.11 15.89
C LYS A 5 -19.19 46.12 14.87
N LYS A 6 -18.40 46.61 13.90
CA LYS A 6 -17.67 45.80 12.92
C LYS A 6 -16.59 44.97 13.65
N ARG A 7 -16.71 43.65 13.60
CA ARG A 7 -15.72 42.68 14.11
C ARG A 7 -14.52 42.66 13.16
N ILE A 8 -13.38 43.16 13.62
CA ILE A 8 -12.08 43.05 12.94
C ILE A 8 -11.63 41.59 13.00
N THR A 9 -11.63 40.90 11.86
CA THR A 9 -11.04 39.56 11.74
C THR A 9 -9.53 39.69 11.62
N ARG A 10 -8.80 39.19 12.63
CA ARG A 10 -7.35 39.08 12.58
C ARG A 10 -6.98 38.02 11.54
N ARG A 11 -6.28 38.43 10.46
CA ARG A 11 -5.61 37.51 9.53
C ARG A 11 -4.43 36.86 10.24
N SER A 12 -4.54 35.56 10.52
CA SER A 12 -3.42 34.75 11.03
C SER A 12 -2.43 34.48 9.89
N HIS A 13 -1.24 35.08 9.95
CA HIS A 13 -0.11 34.66 9.15
C HIS A 13 0.57 33.49 9.88
N ASN A 14 0.15 32.26 9.60
CA ASN A 14 0.92 31.09 9.99
C ASN A 14 2.06 30.91 8.98
N SER A 15 3.18 31.60 9.21
CA SER A 15 4.47 31.26 8.61
C SER A 15 4.92 29.93 9.19
N THR A 16 4.57 28.84 8.51
CA THR A 16 5.17 27.54 8.80
C THR A 16 6.56 27.53 8.17
N HIS A 17 7.59 27.51 9.02
CA HIS A 17 8.92 27.05 8.62
C HIS A 17 8.79 25.60 8.15
N GLN A 18 8.44 25.40 6.89
CA GLN A 18 8.48 24.10 6.25
C GLN A 18 9.97 23.75 6.07
N LYS A 19 10.46 22.79 6.85
CA LYS A 19 11.73 22.12 6.53
C LYS A 19 11.64 21.67 5.06
N PRO A 20 12.70 21.83 4.25
CA PRO A 20 12.67 21.36 2.87
C PRO A 20 12.33 19.87 2.91
N VAL A 21 11.24 19.49 2.25
CA VAL A 21 10.94 18.08 2.02
C VAL A 21 12.11 17.56 1.20
N GLU A 22 12.92 16.67 1.78
CA GLU A 22 13.99 16.01 1.05
C GLU A 22 13.37 15.31 -0.17
N LYS A 23 13.59 15.91 -1.33
CA LYS A 23 13.06 15.42 -2.60
C LYS A 23 13.80 14.13 -2.93
N ASN A 24 13.04 13.08 -3.24
CA ASN A 24 13.63 11.82 -3.66
C ASN A 24 14.35 12.00 -5.02
N ARG A 25 15.67 12.22 -4.98
CA ARG A 25 16.52 12.48 -6.15
C ARG A 25 16.55 11.33 -7.15
N PHE A 26 16.24 10.09 -6.72
CA PHE A 26 16.17 8.95 -7.62
C PHE A 26 15.01 9.07 -8.61
N LEU A 27 13.88 9.63 -8.17
CA LEU A 27 12.71 9.82 -9.03
C LEU A 27 12.83 11.04 -9.97
N ASP A 28 13.97 11.72 -9.97
CA ASP A 28 14.30 12.75 -10.97
C ASP A 28 14.98 12.14 -12.22
N LEU A 29 15.30 10.85 -12.22
CA LEU A 29 15.77 10.12 -13.39
C LEU A 29 14.66 9.95 -14.44
N PRO A 30 14.99 9.71 -15.73
CA PRO A 30 14.01 9.35 -16.73
C PRO A 30 13.19 8.13 -16.32
N PHE A 31 11.91 8.12 -16.69
CA PHE A 31 10.97 7.07 -16.34
C PHE A 31 11.51 5.67 -16.67
N ASP A 32 12.05 5.49 -17.89
CA ASP A 32 12.54 4.20 -18.37
C ASP A 32 13.71 3.67 -17.52
N VAL A 33 14.58 4.55 -17.02
CA VAL A 33 15.70 4.16 -16.15
C VAL A 33 15.18 3.71 -14.78
N ILE A 34 14.16 4.38 -14.26
CA ILE A 34 13.53 4.03 -12.98
C ILE A 34 12.85 2.66 -13.08
N THR A 35 12.08 2.43 -14.15
CA THR A 35 11.38 1.16 -14.36
C THR A 35 12.34 0.02 -14.62
N GLU A 36 13.39 0.22 -15.42
CA GLU A 36 14.44 -0.78 -15.65
C GLU A 36 15.06 -1.25 -14.33
N VAL A 37 15.45 -0.33 -13.45
CA VAL A 37 16.01 -0.68 -12.13
C VAL A 37 15.00 -1.45 -11.29
N PHE A 38 13.74 -1.01 -11.26
CA PHE A 38 12.71 -1.67 -10.46
C PHE A 38 12.28 -3.03 -11.01
N GLU A 39 12.44 -3.27 -12.31
CA GLU A 39 12.16 -4.56 -12.95
C GLU A 39 13.13 -5.66 -12.54
N TYR A 40 14.33 -5.32 -12.04
CA TYR A 40 15.26 -6.30 -11.46
C TYR A 40 14.96 -6.68 -10.01
N LEU A 41 14.00 -6.01 -9.36
CA LEU A 41 13.72 -6.20 -7.93
C LEU A 41 12.71 -7.33 -7.68
N GLU A 42 12.72 -7.87 -6.46
CA GLU A 42 11.66 -8.77 -6.02
C GLU A 42 10.43 -7.98 -5.52
N PRO A 43 9.24 -8.61 -5.43
CA PRO A 43 8.03 -7.90 -5.01
C PRO A 43 8.12 -7.35 -3.58
N VAL A 44 8.88 -8.02 -2.71
CA VAL A 44 9.14 -7.57 -1.33
C VAL A 44 9.94 -6.26 -1.31
N ASP A 45 10.91 -6.11 -2.21
CA ASP A 45 11.71 -4.89 -2.32
C ASP A 45 10.85 -3.73 -2.82
N LEU A 46 10.02 -3.95 -3.83
CA LEU A 46 9.08 -2.94 -4.30
C LEU A 46 8.08 -2.52 -3.22
N LEU A 47 7.62 -3.48 -2.41
CA LEU A 47 6.74 -3.21 -1.28
C LEU A 47 7.42 -2.31 -0.25
N HIS A 48 8.67 -2.61 0.10
CA HIS A 48 9.46 -1.79 1.00
C HIS A 48 9.72 -0.40 0.42
N LEU A 49 10.13 -0.30 -0.85
CA LEU A 49 10.34 0.96 -1.55
C LEU A 49 9.08 1.83 -1.57
N ALA A 50 7.91 1.24 -1.80
CA ALA A 50 6.63 1.94 -1.78
C ALA A 50 6.27 2.50 -0.38
N ARG A 51 6.95 2.06 0.68
CA ARG A 51 6.74 2.52 2.06
C ARG A 51 7.78 3.56 2.53
N THR A 52 8.85 3.78 1.77
CA THR A 52 9.95 4.70 2.18
C THR A 52 9.60 6.18 2.08
N THR A 53 9.04 6.62 0.95
CA THR A 53 8.76 8.04 0.66
C THR A 53 7.40 8.23 0.01
N LYS A 54 6.84 9.45 0.09
CA LYS A 54 5.59 9.78 -0.61
C LYS A 54 5.73 9.63 -2.13
N GLY A 55 6.87 10.03 -2.70
CA GLY A 55 7.14 9.94 -4.13
C GLY A 55 7.20 8.49 -4.62
N SER A 56 7.94 7.62 -3.92
CA SER A 56 8.03 6.20 -4.27
C SER A 56 6.68 5.51 -4.13
N ARG A 57 5.91 5.83 -3.08
CA ARG A 57 4.53 5.35 -2.92
C ARG A 57 3.66 5.75 -4.11
N THR A 58 3.65 7.03 -4.48
CA THR A 58 2.84 7.55 -5.60
C THR A 58 3.24 6.90 -6.92
N PHE A 59 4.53 6.70 -7.17
CA PHE A 59 5.02 6.05 -8.38
C PHE A 59 4.65 4.56 -8.42
N LEU A 60 5.01 3.81 -7.38
CA LEU A 60 4.86 2.35 -7.36
C LEU A 60 3.42 1.90 -7.21
N LEU A 61 2.52 2.72 -6.66
CA LEU A 61 1.10 2.36 -6.56
C LEU A 61 0.25 2.91 -7.71
N ASP A 62 0.85 3.61 -8.68
CA ASP A 62 0.16 4.02 -9.90
C ASP A 62 0.03 2.83 -10.87
N ARG A 63 -1.20 2.35 -11.04
CA ARG A 63 -1.51 1.17 -11.85
C ARG A 63 -0.99 1.26 -13.29
N TYR A 64 -1.02 2.45 -13.90
CA TYR A 64 -0.64 2.63 -15.29
C TYR A 64 0.88 2.66 -15.44
N ARG A 65 1.56 3.38 -14.54
CA ARG A 65 3.01 3.55 -14.57
C ARG A 65 3.78 2.33 -14.09
N SER A 66 3.35 1.68 -13.01
CA SER A 66 4.14 0.62 -12.37
C SER A 66 3.57 -0.79 -12.58
N GLY A 67 2.42 -0.93 -13.24
CA GLY A 67 1.76 -2.24 -13.36
C GLY A 67 2.62 -3.32 -14.04
N HIS A 68 3.42 -2.92 -15.03
CA HIS A 68 4.38 -3.80 -15.69
C HIS A 68 5.56 -4.14 -14.78
N VAL A 69 6.14 -3.13 -14.09
CA VAL A 69 7.21 -3.29 -13.10
C VAL A 69 6.85 -4.35 -12.05
N TRP A 70 5.66 -4.26 -11.46
CA TRP A 70 5.22 -5.24 -10.48
C TRP A 70 5.01 -6.64 -11.06
N LYS A 71 4.53 -6.73 -12.31
CA LYS A 71 4.36 -8.01 -12.98
C LYS A 71 5.72 -8.69 -13.21
N THR A 72 6.72 -7.92 -13.65
CA THR A 72 8.09 -8.40 -13.81
C THR A 72 8.71 -8.80 -12.47
N ALA A 73 8.54 -7.98 -11.43
CA ALA A 73 9.02 -8.31 -10.09
C ALA A 73 8.43 -9.64 -9.56
N VAL A 74 7.13 -9.89 -9.79
CA VAL A 74 6.51 -11.18 -9.43
C VAL A 74 7.13 -12.35 -10.20
N SER A 75 7.49 -12.18 -11.48
CA SER A 75 8.19 -13.22 -12.24
C SER A 75 9.65 -13.44 -11.84
N ASN A 76 10.26 -12.51 -11.11
CA ASN A 76 11.64 -12.65 -10.62
C ASN A 76 11.76 -13.68 -9.50
N VAL A 77 10.66 -14.09 -8.87
CA VAL A 77 10.66 -15.06 -7.77
C VAL A 77 10.38 -16.46 -8.31
N PRO A 78 11.38 -17.36 -8.36
CA PRO A 78 11.18 -18.70 -8.90
C PRO A 78 10.16 -19.49 -8.09
N GLY A 79 9.21 -20.12 -8.78
CA GLY A 79 8.18 -20.96 -8.15
C GLY A 79 7.01 -20.19 -7.52
N LEU A 80 7.00 -18.86 -7.58
CA LEU A 80 5.84 -18.07 -7.14
C LEU A 80 4.73 -18.14 -8.20
N PRO A 81 3.47 -18.46 -7.83
CA PRO A 81 2.38 -18.46 -8.79
C PRO A 81 2.09 -17.02 -9.28
N PRO A 82 1.55 -16.88 -10.51
CA PRO A 82 1.16 -15.57 -11.01
C PRO A 82 0.08 -14.94 -10.12
N CYS A 83 0.09 -13.61 -10.02
CA CYS A 83 -0.93 -12.89 -9.27
C CYS A 83 -2.34 -13.24 -9.78
N PRO A 84 -3.25 -13.69 -8.88
CA PRO A 84 -4.64 -13.96 -9.25
C PRO A 84 -5.33 -12.72 -9.83
N GLY A 85 -6.22 -12.89 -10.80
CA GLY A 85 -6.88 -11.77 -11.51
C GLY A 85 -7.78 -10.88 -10.64
N HIS A 86 -8.13 -11.33 -9.44
CA HIS A 86 -8.91 -10.58 -8.46
C HIS A 86 -8.04 -9.83 -7.42
N LEU A 87 -6.71 -9.89 -7.55
CA LEU A 87 -5.75 -9.12 -6.75
C LEU A 87 -4.97 -8.17 -7.64
N SER A 88 -4.57 -7.02 -7.09
CA SER A 88 -3.55 -6.19 -7.71
C SER A 88 -2.17 -6.75 -7.38
N GLN A 89 -1.17 -6.54 -8.24
CA GLN A 89 0.19 -7.01 -7.99
C GLN A 89 0.78 -6.51 -6.65
N PRO A 90 0.61 -5.23 -6.24
CA PRO A 90 1.07 -4.79 -4.92
C PRO A 90 0.34 -5.47 -3.77
N ALA A 91 -0.96 -5.76 -3.91
CA ALA A 91 -1.73 -6.46 -2.89
C ALA A 91 -1.31 -7.92 -2.78
N TYR A 92 -1.02 -8.57 -3.91
CA TYR A 92 -0.47 -9.92 -3.95
C TYR A 92 0.92 -9.96 -3.30
N ALA A 93 1.80 -9.01 -3.64
CA ALA A 93 3.12 -8.90 -2.99
C ALA A 93 3.00 -8.70 -1.47
N HIS A 94 2.09 -7.82 -1.02
CA HIS A 94 1.80 -7.62 0.40
C HIS A 94 1.32 -8.91 1.08
N LEU A 95 0.36 -9.62 0.47
CA LEU A 95 -0.17 -10.87 1.00
C LEU A 95 0.92 -11.95 1.12
N THR A 96 1.75 -12.08 0.08
CA THR A 96 2.78 -13.11 -0.01
C THR A 96 3.95 -12.83 0.93
N PHE A 97 4.47 -11.60 0.94
CA PHE A 97 5.78 -11.29 1.52
C PHE A 97 5.76 -10.49 2.82
N ASP A 98 4.65 -9.84 3.20
CA ASP A 98 4.59 -9.08 4.45
C ASP A 98 3.97 -9.92 5.57
N PRO A 99 4.75 -10.44 6.53
CA PRO A 99 4.27 -11.37 7.54
C PRO A 99 3.53 -10.65 8.68
N VAL A 100 2.54 -9.83 8.33
CA VAL A 100 1.74 -9.06 9.28
C VAL A 100 0.26 -9.39 9.16
N CYS A 101 -0.39 -9.50 10.31
CA CYS A 101 -1.83 -9.67 10.36
C CYS A 101 -2.51 -8.40 9.85
N HIS A 102 -3.41 -8.56 8.88
CA HIS A 102 -4.15 -7.43 8.30
C HIS A 102 -5.14 -6.77 9.28
N GLY A 103 -5.55 -7.50 10.33
CA GLY A 103 -6.47 -6.98 11.35
C GLY A 103 -5.79 -6.26 12.51
N CYS A 104 -4.65 -6.75 13.00
CA CYS A 104 -3.99 -6.20 14.19
C CYS A 104 -2.54 -5.73 13.97
N PHE A 105 -1.99 -5.88 12.76
CA PHE A 105 -0.64 -5.48 12.37
C PHE A 105 0.49 -6.13 13.18
N LYS A 106 0.21 -7.21 13.92
CA LYS A 106 1.22 -8.05 14.59
C LYS A 106 1.75 -9.11 13.63
N SER A 107 2.92 -9.65 13.93
CA SER A 107 3.53 -10.75 13.16
C SER A 107 2.54 -11.90 12.93
N CYS A 108 2.46 -12.37 11.69
CA CYS A 108 1.56 -13.43 11.27
C CYS A 108 2.07 -14.12 10.01
N ASP A 109 2.48 -15.38 10.17
CA ASP A 109 3.01 -16.19 9.06
C ASP A 109 1.91 -16.92 8.28
N THR A 110 0.73 -17.10 8.88
CA THR A 110 -0.42 -17.78 8.26
C THR A 110 -1.09 -16.90 7.22
N ILE A 111 -1.11 -17.38 5.98
CA ILE A 111 -1.87 -16.80 4.87
C ILE A 111 -3.19 -17.56 4.75
N GLU A 112 -4.31 -16.84 4.83
CA GLU A 112 -5.63 -17.36 4.49
C GLU A 112 -5.92 -17.03 3.02
N TRP A 113 -5.56 -17.95 2.12
CA TRP A 113 -5.64 -17.73 0.67
C TRP A 113 -7.07 -17.44 0.19
N GLU A 114 -8.07 -18.10 0.75
CA GLU A 114 -9.48 -17.88 0.39
C GLU A 114 -9.95 -16.48 0.76
N LEU A 115 -9.53 -15.99 1.92
CA LEU A 115 -9.81 -14.65 2.44
C LEU A 115 -8.86 -13.58 1.88
N ARG A 116 -7.79 -14.00 1.20
CA ARG A 116 -6.75 -13.15 0.60
C ARG A 116 -6.10 -12.22 1.62
N MET A 117 -5.91 -12.72 2.83
CA MET A 117 -5.36 -11.95 3.93
C MET A 117 -4.50 -12.81 4.85
N ARG A 118 -3.53 -12.18 5.51
CA ARG A 118 -2.87 -12.77 6.67
C ARG A 118 -3.67 -12.45 7.92
N CYS A 119 -4.03 -13.48 8.68
CA CYS A 119 -4.88 -13.33 9.85
C CYS A 119 -4.36 -14.18 11.00
N CYS A 120 -4.03 -13.56 12.13
CA CYS A 120 -3.71 -14.33 13.33
C CYS A 120 -4.99 -14.98 13.87
N PRO A 121 -4.89 -16.08 14.65
CA PRO A 121 -6.07 -16.79 15.14
C PRO A 121 -7.07 -15.89 15.90
N GLY A 122 -6.56 -14.92 16.67
CA GLY A 122 -7.40 -13.97 17.40
C GLY A 122 -8.10 -12.93 16.54
N CYS A 123 -7.61 -12.65 15.33
CA CYS A 123 -8.32 -11.85 14.33
C CYS A 123 -9.24 -12.71 13.47
N HIS A 124 -8.84 -13.95 13.15
CA HIS A 124 -9.64 -14.86 12.34
C HIS A 124 -11.01 -15.11 12.97
N SER A 125 -11.05 -15.43 14.28
CA SER A 125 -12.31 -15.65 15.00
C SER A 125 -13.24 -14.44 15.07
N LYS A 126 -12.73 -13.23 14.87
CA LYS A 126 -13.51 -11.98 14.88
C LYS A 126 -14.02 -11.58 13.50
N LEU A 127 -13.27 -11.96 12.46
CA LEU A 127 -13.53 -11.56 11.08
C LEU A 127 -14.27 -12.65 10.29
N TYR A 128 -14.08 -13.91 10.66
CA TYR A 128 -14.75 -15.03 10.02
C TYR A 128 -16.13 -15.24 10.62
N VAL A 129 -17.16 -14.96 9.82
CA VAL A 129 -18.52 -15.40 10.09
C VAL A 129 -18.73 -16.66 9.26
N PRO A 130 -18.90 -17.85 9.87
CA PRO A 130 -19.17 -19.06 9.11
C PRO A 130 -20.47 -18.85 8.31
N PRO A 131 -20.54 -19.36 7.07
CA PRO A 131 -21.80 -19.36 6.34
C PRO A 131 -22.82 -20.10 7.20
N THR A 132 -23.85 -19.38 7.66
CA THR A 132 -24.97 -19.98 8.38
C THR A 132 -25.62 -20.93 7.39
N LEU A 133 -25.44 -22.24 7.58
CA LEU A 133 -26.19 -23.24 6.85
C LEU A 133 -27.66 -22.97 7.18
N SER A 134 -28.37 -22.35 6.24
CA SER A 134 -29.82 -22.29 6.26
C SER A 134 -30.30 -23.73 6.10
N THR A 135 -30.49 -24.43 7.21
CA THR A 135 -31.23 -25.68 7.27
C THR A 135 -32.67 -25.37 6.85
N SER A 136 -32.95 -25.48 5.56
CA SER A 136 -34.32 -25.59 5.06
C SER A 136 -34.84 -26.97 5.49
N SER A 137 -35.69 -26.97 6.51
CA SER A 137 -36.61 -28.08 6.82
C SER A 137 -37.73 -28.17 5.77
#